data_AF-A0A6I9XBX7-F1
#
_entry.id   AF-A0A6I9XBX7-F1
#
_cell.length_a   1.000
_cell.length_b   1.000
_cell.length_c   1.000
_cell.angle_alpha   90.00
_cell.angle_beta   90.00
_cell.angle_gamma   90.00
#
_symmetry.space_group_name_H-M   'P 1'
#
loop_
_entity.id
_entity.type
_entity.pdbx_description
1 polymer ?
#
loop_
_entity_poly.entity_id
_entity_poly.type
_entity_poly.pdbx_seq_one_letter_code
_entity_poly.pdbx_strand_id
1 'polypeptide(L)'
;MKRKCLLFALLLIAGISSVLAHDGHDHDHDHDHDDEDVMDIEDDLDNGAEEVEELKHEASAPPLPKVTYTAPVPTGEVYFAENFDKGTLEGWFLSKAKKDDTDDEIAKYDGKWEVQEMKDTKLPGDKGLVLISRAKHHAIAAKLNKPFIFDTKPLIVQYEVNFQNGIECGGAYVKLLTKSNDLNLDQFHDKTPYTIMFGPDKCGEDYKLHFIFRHKNPKTGQYEEKHAKRPEADLKNFFTDKKTHLYTLVLNPDNSFEVLIDQTVVNTGNLLSDMTPPVNPPREIEDPNDQKPEDWDERAKIPDPDAVKPDDWDEDAPAKIPDEDAGKPEGWLDDEPEYVADPDAEKPEDWDEDMDGEWEAPQIANPKCESAPGCGTWQRPTIDNPNYKGKWKPTMIDNPNYQGIWKPRKIPNPDFFEDLQPFKMTPFNAVGLELWSMTSDILFDNFIICTERAVADDWGNDGWGLKKAADGAAEPGVVTQMMAAAEERPWLWIVYILTVALPVFLIVLFCCSGKTKQPSAAEYKKTDAPQPDVNEEEKVEEKEKEEDEEEEEEEEESNEKKPEEKDRNDGNTENVSQEEEAEEEEEEEVEMEEEEESRDITEAEETVNRSPRNRKPRRE
;
A
#
# COMPACT_ATOMS: atom_id res chain seq x y z
N MET A 1 -19.07 -37.26 31.43
CA MET A 1 -19.68 -36.60 30.25
C MET A 1 -20.94 -35.79 30.59
N LYS A 2 -22.15 -36.39 30.71
CA LYS A 2 -23.48 -35.70 30.63
C LYS A 2 -23.58 -34.22 31.07
N ARG A 3 -23.13 -33.83 32.27
CA ARG A 3 -23.19 -32.42 32.73
C ARG A 3 -22.36 -31.45 31.88
N LYS A 4 -21.22 -31.87 31.32
CA LYS A 4 -20.39 -31.01 30.43
C LYS A 4 -21.03 -30.86 29.04
N CYS A 5 -21.60 -31.92 28.48
CA CYS A 5 -22.35 -31.85 27.20
C CYS A 5 -23.59 -30.95 27.34
N LEU A 6 -24.30 -31.02 28.47
CA LEU A 6 -25.44 -30.14 28.74
C LEU A 6 -25.01 -28.66 28.85
N LEU A 7 -23.85 -28.39 29.46
CA LEU A 7 -23.26 -27.05 29.54
C LEU A 7 -22.87 -26.50 28.16
N PHE A 8 -22.25 -27.32 27.29
CA PHE A 8 -21.93 -26.91 25.92
C PHE A 8 -23.18 -26.69 25.06
N ALA A 9 -24.20 -27.54 25.19
CA ALA A 9 -25.49 -27.33 24.52
C ALA A 9 -26.18 -26.04 25.01
N LEU A 10 -26.15 -25.77 26.32
CA LEU A 10 -26.67 -24.52 26.89
C LEU A 10 -25.87 -23.29 26.45
N LEU A 11 -24.55 -23.39 26.27
CA LEU A 11 -23.72 -22.29 25.76
C LEU A 11 -23.96 -22.03 24.26
N LEU A 12 -24.17 -23.08 23.44
CA LEU A 12 -24.55 -22.93 22.03
C LEU A 12 -25.95 -22.33 21.88
N ILE A 13 -26.92 -22.79 22.67
CA ILE A 13 -28.28 -22.22 22.68
C ILE A 13 -28.23 -20.77 23.19
N ALA A 14 -27.47 -20.48 24.25
CA ALA A 14 -27.29 -19.10 24.73
C ALA A 14 -26.64 -18.21 23.68
N GLY A 15 -25.62 -18.68 22.95
CA GLY A 15 -25.00 -17.92 21.86
C GLY A 15 -25.99 -17.58 20.73
N ILE A 16 -26.82 -18.55 20.33
CA ILE A 16 -27.87 -18.33 19.32
C ILE A 16 -28.96 -17.38 19.86
N SER A 17 -29.34 -17.51 21.13
CA SER A 17 -30.28 -16.57 21.77
C SER A 17 -29.70 -15.16 21.93
N SER A 18 -28.40 -14.99 22.17
CA SER A 18 -27.76 -13.67 22.22
C SER A 18 -27.77 -12.94 20.88
N VAL A 19 -27.82 -13.66 19.76
CA VAL A 19 -27.95 -13.08 18.41
C VAL A 19 -29.42 -12.74 18.07
N LEU A 20 -30.39 -13.32 18.79
CA LEU A 20 -31.84 -13.13 18.58
C LEU A 20 -32.54 -12.33 19.71
N ALA A 21 -31.81 -11.86 20.71
CA ALA A 21 -32.34 -11.13 21.87
C ALA A 21 -31.77 -9.70 21.98
N HIS A 22 -31.50 -9.07 20.83
CA HIS A 22 -31.22 -7.63 20.75
C HIS A 22 -32.25 -6.88 19.90
N ASP A 23 -33.50 -7.36 19.96
CA ASP A 23 -34.67 -6.67 19.45
C ASP A 23 -35.88 -6.96 20.35
N GLY A 24 -36.75 -5.96 20.54
CA GLY A 24 -38.07 -6.09 21.18
C GLY A 24 -38.18 -6.37 22.69
N HIS A 25 -37.96 -5.36 23.54
CA HIS A 25 -38.78 -5.21 24.75
C HIS A 25 -38.89 -3.76 25.25
N ASP A 26 -40.03 -3.11 25.03
CA ASP A 26 -40.58 -2.17 26.01
C ASP A 26 -42.12 -2.03 25.89
N HIS A 27 -42.80 -2.55 26.90
CA HIS A 27 -44.17 -2.28 27.38
C HIS A 27 -45.36 -2.01 26.45
N ASP A 28 -46.32 -2.94 26.48
CA ASP A 28 -47.75 -2.70 26.21
C ASP A 28 -48.41 -1.81 27.29
N HIS A 29 -49.52 -1.16 26.92
CA HIS A 29 -50.64 -0.89 27.84
C HIS A 29 -51.97 -0.88 27.08
N ASP A 30 -52.92 -1.73 27.49
CA ASP A 30 -54.20 -1.94 26.81
C ASP A 30 -55.17 -0.74 26.92
N HIS A 31 -56.03 -0.58 25.90
CA HIS A 31 -57.47 -0.46 26.16
C HIS A 31 -58.32 -0.83 24.92
N ASP A 32 -59.27 -1.75 25.08
CA ASP A 32 -60.28 -2.09 24.08
C ASP A 32 -61.30 -0.96 23.87
N HIS A 33 -61.87 -0.86 22.66
CA HIS A 33 -63.32 -0.68 22.47
C HIS A 33 -63.78 -1.17 21.10
N ASP A 34 -65.06 -1.58 21.06
CA ASP A 34 -65.68 -2.34 19.97
C ASP A 34 -66.25 -1.48 18.82
N ASP A 35 -66.96 -2.21 17.96
CA ASP A 35 -68.07 -1.82 17.08
C ASP A 35 -67.83 -1.61 15.58
N GLU A 36 -68.82 -2.14 14.86
CA GLU A 36 -68.95 -2.28 13.42
C GLU A 36 -69.26 -0.94 12.75
N ASP A 37 -69.00 -0.83 11.44
CA ASP A 37 -70.11 -0.46 10.55
C ASP A 37 -69.91 -0.98 9.12
N VAL A 38 -71.02 -1.31 8.45
CA VAL A 38 -71.04 -1.92 7.11
C VAL A 38 -71.67 -0.95 6.10
N MET A 39 -71.00 -0.73 4.97
CA MET A 39 -71.62 -0.14 3.78
C MET A 39 -71.16 -0.84 2.50
N ASP A 40 -71.94 -1.83 2.05
CA ASP A 40 -72.01 -2.21 0.65
C ASP A 40 -72.62 -1.06 -0.18
N ILE A 41 -72.19 -0.90 -1.44
CA ILE A 41 -73.04 -0.36 -2.51
C ILE A 41 -72.65 -1.03 -3.85
N GLU A 42 -73.63 -1.78 -4.35
CA GLU A 42 -73.99 -2.10 -5.74
C GLU A 42 -73.13 -1.41 -6.83
N ASP A 43 -72.39 -2.17 -7.64
CA ASP A 43 -72.81 -2.91 -8.86
C ASP A 43 -72.83 -2.01 -10.12
N ASP A 44 -71.94 -2.32 -11.08
CA ASP A 44 -72.17 -2.05 -12.50
C ASP A 44 -71.39 -3.08 -13.34
N LEU A 45 -72.05 -3.72 -14.32
CA LEU A 45 -71.51 -4.84 -15.09
C LEU A 45 -71.49 -4.53 -16.60
N ASP A 46 -70.30 -4.60 -17.21
CA ASP A 46 -70.18 -4.88 -18.65
C ASP A 46 -68.94 -5.74 -18.95
N ASN A 47 -68.88 -6.29 -20.17
CA ASN A 47 -68.27 -7.58 -20.48
C ASN A 47 -67.09 -7.47 -21.48
N GLY A 48 -65.92 -8.00 -21.10
CA GLY A 48 -64.70 -7.98 -21.93
C GLY A 48 -63.75 -9.14 -21.63
N ALA A 49 -63.65 -10.07 -22.59
CA ALA A 49 -63.02 -11.39 -22.47
C ALA A 49 -61.52 -11.44 -22.10
N GLU A 50 -61.18 -12.53 -21.41
CA GLU A 50 -59.93 -13.32 -21.48
C GLU A 50 -58.57 -12.60 -21.56
N GLU A 51 -57.79 -12.68 -20.47
CA GLU A 51 -56.53 -13.43 -20.48
C GLU A 51 -56.23 -14.00 -19.07
N VAL A 52 -55.44 -15.08 -18.99
CA VAL A 52 -55.10 -15.78 -17.73
C VAL A 52 -53.60 -15.92 -17.62
N GLU A 53 -52.99 -15.18 -16.69
CA GLU A 53 -51.60 -15.41 -16.27
C GLU A 53 -51.53 -15.99 -14.84
N GLU A 54 -50.56 -16.87 -14.62
CA GLU A 54 -50.39 -17.59 -13.36
C GLU A 54 -49.69 -16.71 -12.30
N LEU A 55 -50.41 -16.35 -11.23
CA LEU A 55 -49.81 -15.70 -10.05
C LEU A 55 -48.88 -16.65 -9.29
N LYS A 56 -47.61 -16.73 -9.71
CA LYS A 56 -46.52 -17.22 -8.86
C LYS A 56 -46.30 -16.25 -7.70
N HIS A 57 -46.68 -16.66 -6.50
CA HIS A 57 -46.17 -16.03 -5.28
C HIS A 57 -44.71 -16.42 -5.07
N GLU A 58 -43.80 -15.56 -5.53
CA GLU A 58 -42.46 -15.50 -4.93
C GLU A 58 -42.56 -14.81 -3.57
N ALA A 59 -42.13 -15.49 -2.52
CA ALA A 59 -42.12 -14.94 -1.18
C ALA A 59 -40.99 -13.91 -1.07
N SER A 60 -41.34 -12.63 -1.14
CA SER A 60 -40.38 -11.54 -0.94
C SER A 60 -39.65 -11.71 0.39
N ALA A 61 -38.31 -11.73 0.35
CA ALA A 61 -37.50 -11.58 1.54
C ALA A 61 -37.86 -10.25 2.26
N PRO A 62 -37.70 -10.17 3.60
CA PRO A 62 -37.92 -8.93 4.31
C PRO A 62 -36.98 -7.84 3.75
N PRO A 63 -37.47 -6.61 3.51
CA PRO A 63 -36.65 -5.56 2.94
C PRO A 63 -35.50 -5.21 3.89
N LEU A 64 -34.28 -5.12 3.34
CA LEU A 64 -33.12 -4.60 4.04
C LEU A 64 -33.43 -3.19 4.60
N PRO A 65 -32.90 -2.82 5.78
CA PRO A 65 -33.18 -1.54 6.42
C PRO A 65 -32.67 -0.39 5.54
N LYS A 66 -33.60 0.35 4.93
CA LYS A 66 -33.28 1.51 4.08
C LYS A 66 -32.92 2.70 4.95
N VAL A 67 -31.62 2.87 5.21
CA VAL A 67 -31.05 4.11 5.76
C VAL A 67 -31.55 5.25 4.87
N THR A 68 -32.22 6.22 5.48
CA THR A 68 -32.84 7.35 4.77
C THR A 68 -31.98 8.58 5.00
N TYR A 69 -31.44 9.15 3.92
CA TYR A 69 -30.55 10.30 4.01
C TYR A 69 -31.23 11.50 4.68
N THR A 70 -30.48 12.18 5.55
CA THR A 70 -30.89 13.43 6.21
C THR A 70 -29.71 14.38 6.16
N ALA A 71 -29.96 15.61 5.71
CA ALA A 71 -28.96 16.67 5.65
C ALA A 71 -28.30 16.89 7.03
N PRO A 72 -26.96 16.81 7.16
CA PRO A 72 -26.28 17.12 8.42
C PRO A 72 -26.48 18.59 8.81
N VAL A 73 -26.62 18.86 10.11
CA VAL A 73 -26.88 20.22 10.65
C VAL A 73 -25.84 20.52 11.74
N PRO A 74 -25.09 21.64 11.67
CA PRO A 74 -24.00 21.88 12.62
C PRO A 74 -24.53 22.22 14.02
N THR A 75 -24.15 21.40 15.02
CA THR A 75 -24.57 21.54 16.43
C THR A 75 -24.11 22.86 17.10
N GLY A 76 -23.03 23.49 16.59
CA GLY A 76 -22.34 24.61 17.25
C GLY A 76 -21.83 25.72 16.31
N GLU A 77 -20.92 26.57 16.80
CA GLU A 77 -20.36 27.67 16.00
C GLU A 77 -19.40 27.19 14.90
N VAL A 78 -19.86 27.25 13.65
CA VAL A 78 -19.05 26.97 12.45
C VAL A 78 -18.59 28.24 11.73
N TYR A 79 -17.41 28.17 11.12
CA TYR A 79 -16.80 29.21 10.27
C TYR A 79 -17.10 28.94 8.79
N PHE A 80 -17.20 27.65 8.43
CA PHE A 80 -17.67 27.14 7.14
C PHE A 80 -18.42 25.82 7.38
N ALA A 81 -19.47 25.56 6.60
CA ALA A 81 -20.19 24.30 6.53
C ALA A 81 -20.83 24.21 5.13
N GLU A 82 -20.57 23.14 4.39
CA GLU A 82 -21.15 22.88 3.06
C GLU A 82 -21.32 21.37 2.85
N ASN A 83 -22.49 20.99 2.32
CA ASN A 83 -22.92 19.62 2.07
C ASN A 83 -23.66 19.44 0.73
N PHE A 84 -23.65 20.48 -0.13
CA PHE A 84 -24.18 20.53 -1.50
C PHE A 84 -25.62 20.03 -1.78
N ASP A 85 -26.42 19.63 -0.78
CA ASP A 85 -27.81 19.13 -0.89
C ASP A 85 -28.71 19.96 -1.82
N LYS A 86 -28.48 21.28 -1.83
CA LYS A 86 -29.19 22.29 -2.63
C LYS A 86 -29.09 22.01 -4.14
N GLY A 87 -28.10 21.23 -4.59
CA GLY A 87 -27.83 20.92 -5.98
C GLY A 87 -27.22 22.09 -6.77
N THR A 88 -26.74 23.13 -6.10
CA THR A 88 -26.22 24.36 -6.73
C THR A 88 -24.86 24.77 -6.15
N LEU A 89 -23.99 25.32 -7.00
CA LEU A 89 -22.68 25.88 -6.61
C LEU A 89 -22.80 27.29 -5.98
N GLU A 90 -23.86 27.54 -5.21
CA GLU A 90 -24.14 28.87 -4.65
C GLU A 90 -23.14 29.23 -3.53
N GLY A 91 -22.35 30.28 -3.75
CA GLY A 91 -21.27 30.69 -2.84
C GLY A 91 -19.88 30.20 -3.25
N TRP A 92 -19.79 29.31 -4.25
CA TRP A 92 -18.54 28.84 -4.84
C TRP A 92 -18.21 29.63 -6.11
N PHE A 93 -16.94 30.04 -6.23
CA PHE A 93 -16.43 30.87 -7.32
C PHE A 93 -15.45 30.04 -8.16
N LEU A 94 -15.82 29.82 -9.43
CA LEU A 94 -14.96 29.20 -10.43
C LEU A 94 -13.90 30.20 -10.89
N SER A 95 -12.63 29.81 -10.78
CA SER A 95 -11.52 30.65 -11.23
C SER A 95 -11.55 30.88 -12.75
N LYS A 96 -11.02 32.02 -13.16
CA LYS A 96 -10.81 32.43 -14.55
C LYS A 96 -9.34 32.82 -14.76
N ALA A 97 -8.47 32.44 -13.83
CA ALA A 97 -7.04 32.67 -13.89
C ALA A 97 -6.38 31.83 -15.00
N LYS A 98 -5.17 32.25 -15.37
CA LYS A 98 -4.18 31.40 -16.04
C LYS A 98 -2.97 31.24 -15.12
N LYS A 99 -2.23 30.16 -15.32
CA LYS A 99 -0.90 29.93 -14.75
C LYS A 99 0.14 30.47 -15.74
N ASP A 100 0.95 31.43 -15.31
CA ASP A 100 1.88 32.14 -16.21
C ASP A 100 3.07 31.28 -16.70
N ASP A 101 3.42 30.21 -15.98
CA ASP A 101 4.65 29.41 -16.20
C ASP A 101 4.36 28.05 -16.87
N THR A 102 3.42 27.98 -17.81
CA THR A 102 2.99 26.72 -18.44
C THR A 102 2.47 26.97 -19.87
N ASP A 103 2.52 25.96 -20.74
CA ASP A 103 2.03 26.05 -22.13
C ASP A 103 0.59 26.57 -22.21
N ASP A 104 0.32 27.44 -23.19
CA ASP A 104 -0.93 28.22 -23.30
C ASP A 104 -2.19 27.34 -23.40
N GLU A 105 -2.05 26.06 -23.77
CA GLU A 105 -3.14 25.06 -23.78
C GLU A 105 -3.46 24.48 -22.39
N ILE A 106 -2.44 24.21 -21.57
CA ILE A 106 -2.56 23.60 -20.23
C ILE A 106 -2.67 24.67 -19.12
N ALA A 107 -2.16 25.87 -19.36
CA ALA A 107 -2.12 27.02 -18.44
C ALA A 107 -3.49 27.55 -17.94
N LYS A 108 -4.62 26.96 -18.35
CA LYS A 108 -5.95 27.47 -18.02
C LYS A 108 -6.60 26.62 -16.92
N TYR A 109 -7.17 27.28 -15.93
CA TYR A 109 -8.08 26.65 -14.97
C TYR A 109 -9.47 26.45 -15.60
N ASP A 110 -9.56 25.55 -16.59
CA ASP A 110 -10.77 25.28 -17.38
C ASP A 110 -11.40 23.89 -17.11
N GLY A 111 -10.96 23.22 -16.04
CA GLY A 111 -11.57 22.02 -15.50
C GLY A 111 -12.99 22.26 -14.97
N LYS A 112 -13.90 21.30 -15.23
CA LYS A 112 -15.33 21.40 -14.87
C LYS A 112 -15.64 20.79 -13.50
N TRP A 113 -16.55 21.47 -12.81
CA TRP A 113 -17.16 21.06 -11.55
C TRP A 113 -18.68 21.03 -11.70
N GLU A 114 -19.33 19.99 -11.17
CA GLU A 114 -20.79 19.87 -11.08
C GLU A 114 -21.18 19.26 -9.73
N VAL A 115 -22.41 19.50 -9.27
CA VAL A 115 -22.95 18.88 -8.04
C VAL A 115 -23.77 17.65 -8.45
N GLN A 116 -23.34 16.46 -8.04
CA GLN A 116 -23.96 15.18 -8.43
C GLN A 116 -23.96 14.18 -7.26
N GLU A 117 -24.83 13.18 -7.34
CA GLU A 117 -24.84 12.02 -6.43
C GLU A 117 -23.72 11.03 -6.82
N MET A 118 -23.20 10.24 -5.88
CA MET A 118 -22.19 9.21 -6.20
C MET A 118 -22.74 8.18 -7.20
N LYS A 119 -21.93 7.77 -8.19
CA LYS A 119 -22.29 6.81 -9.26
C LYS A 119 -22.90 5.52 -8.71
N ASP A 120 -22.31 5.01 -7.63
CA ASP A 120 -22.72 3.79 -6.93
C ASP A 120 -23.42 4.11 -5.58
N THR A 121 -24.09 5.26 -5.43
CA THR A 121 -24.65 5.68 -4.14
C THR A 121 -25.58 4.64 -3.51
N LYS A 122 -25.41 4.45 -2.20
CA LYS A 122 -26.33 3.69 -1.33
C LYS A 122 -27.31 4.60 -0.58
N LEU A 123 -27.10 5.91 -0.63
CA LEU A 123 -27.95 6.96 -0.05
C LEU A 123 -28.43 7.92 -1.15
N PRO A 124 -29.63 7.69 -1.73
CA PRO A 124 -30.16 8.60 -2.74
C PRO A 124 -30.48 9.97 -2.12
N GLY A 125 -30.05 11.03 -2.80
CA GLY A 125 -30.17 12.43 -2.34
C GLY A 125 -28.87 13.04 -1.79
N ASP A 126 -27.92 12.23 -1.31
CA ASP A 126 -26.57 12.66 -0.91
C ASP A 126 -25.77 13.15 -2.13
N LYS A 127 -25.29 14.40 -2.11
CA LYS A 127 -24.66 15.06 -3.27
C LYS A 127 -23.34 15.69 -2.88
N GLY A 128 -22.32 15.45 -3.69
CA GLY A 128 -21.03 16.10 -3.56
C GLY A 128 -20.67 16.97 -4.76
N LEU A 129 -19.62 17.76 -4.57
CA LEU A 129 -18.92 18.52 -5.60
C LEU A 129 -18.00 17.57 -6.37
N VAL A 130 -18.28 17.34 -7.66
CA VAL A 130 -17.55 16.38 -8.49
C VAL A 130 -16.60 17.07 -9.47
N LEU A 131 -15.34 16.66 -9.46
CA LEU A 131 -14.31 17.03 -10.43
C LEU A 131 -14.45 16.14 -11.68
N ILE A 132 -14.98 16.68 -12.78
CA ILE A 132 -15.40 15.86 -13.94
C ILE A 132 -14.33 15.74 -15.02
N SER A 133 -13.40 16.69 -15.15
CA SER A 133 -12.51 16.71 -16.33
C SER A 133 -11.22 15.93 -16.11
N ARG A 134 -10.88 15.00 -17.01
CA ARG A 134 -9.58 14.30 -17.01
C ARG A 134 -8.46 15.23 -17.50
N ALA A 135 -7.28 15.16 -16.88
CA ALA A 135 -6.05 15.85 -17.28
C ALA A 135 -6.22 17.38 -17.43
N LYS A 136 -6.79 18.02 -16.40
CA LYS A 136 -7.02 19.47 -16.35
C LYS A 136 -6.75 20.08 -14.98
N HIS A 137 -6.33 21.34 -15.00
CA HIS A 137 -6.29 22.19 -13.81
C HIS A 137 -7.71 22.65 -13.43
N HIS A 138 -8.09 22.39 -12.18
CA HIS A 138 -9.38 22.77 -11.60
C HIS A 138 -9.13 23.76 -10.46
N ALA A 139 -9.80 24.92 -10.49
CA ALA A 139 -9.75 25.88 -9.38
C ALA A 139 -11.14 26.42 -9.05
N ILE A 140 -11.60 26.16 -7.83
CA ILE A 140 -12.86 26.65 -7.29
C ILE A 140 -12.67 27.03 -5.81
N ALA A 141 -13.31 28.11 -5.35
CA ALA A 141 -13.17 28.57 -3.97
C ALA A 141 -14.46 29.15 -3.39
N ALA A 142 -14.71 28.92 -2.10
CA ALA A 142 -15.83 29.46 -1.34
C ALA A 142 -15.34 30.33 -0.18
N LYS A 143 -16.15 31.32 0.19
CA LYS A 143 -15.79 32.28 1.25
C LYS A 143 -16.32 31.84 2.61
N LEU A 144 -15.51 31.99 3.66
CA LEU A 144 -15.94 31.71 5.04
C LEU A 144 -17.00 32.71 5.52
N ASN A 145 -17.92 32.24 6.38
CA ASN A 145 -18.93 33.07 7.05
C ASN A 145 -18.30 34.11 7.99
N LYS A 146 -17.20 33.72 8.66
CA LYS A 146 -16.37 34.56 9.54
C LYS A 146 -14.90 34.24 9.22
N PRO A 147 -13.99 35.22 9.07
CA PRO A 147 -12.56 34.92 8.93
C PRO A 147 -12.03 34.21 10.18
N PHE A 148 -11.27 33.14 10.00
CA PHE A 148 -10.62 32.42 11.10
C PHE A 148 -9.36 33.19 11.56
N ILE A 149 -9.09 33.20 12.86
CA ILE A 149 -7.94 33.88 13.47
C ILE A 149 -7.30 32.92 14.47
N PHE A 150 -5.99 32.72 14.36
CA PHE A 150 -5.23 31.85 15.25
C PHE A 150 -4.83 32.60 16.52
N ASP A 151 -5.64 32.47 17.59
CA ASP A 151 -5.40 33.17 18.86
C ASP A 151 -5.27 32.23 20.08
N THR A 152 -6.33 31.48 20.38
CA THR A 152 -6.55 30.68 21.60
C THR A 152 -7.53 29.52 21.40
N LYS A 153 -8.33 29.54 20.32
CA LYS A 153 -9.17 28.41 19.90
C LYS A 153 -8.37 27.50 18.95
N PRO A 154 -8.52 26.16 19.00
CA PRO A 154 -7.95 25.27 17.99
C PRO A 154 -8.63 25.48 16.63
N LEU A 155 -7.94 25.10 15.55
CA LEU A 155 -8.53 24.97 14.22
C LEU A 155 -8.91 23.50 13.98
N ILE A 156 -10.14 23.26 13.50
CA ILE A 156 -10.54 21.96 12.97
C ILE A 156 -11.06 22.15 11.55
N VAL A 157 -10.54 21.36 10.61
CA VAL A 157 -10.95 21.31 9.21
C VAL A 157 -11.23 19.85 8.87
N GLN A 158 -12.43 19.57 8.36
CA GLN A 158 -12.86 18.22 8.02
C GLN A 158 -13.67 18.22 6.73
N TYR A 159 -13.47 17.21 5.90
CA TYR A 159 -14.23 17.01 4.64
C TYR A 159 -14.08 15.57 4.14
N GLU A 160 -14.96 15.17 3.24
CA GLU A 160 -14.97 13.86 2.59
C GLU A 160 -14.33 13.92 1.21
N VAL A 161 -13.65 12.83 0.83
CA VAL A 161 -13.20 12.56 -0.55
C VAL A 161 -13.59 11.13 -0.94
N ASN A 162 -14.17 10.96 -2.13
CA ASN A 162 -14.34 9.66 -2.77
C ASN A 162 -13.66 9.67 -4.16
N PHE A 163 -12.77 8.70 -4.39
CA PHE A 163 -12.14 8.47 -5.69
C PHE A 163 -12.93 7.43 -6.49
N GLN A 164 -14.08 7.82 -7.07
CA GLN A 164 -15.08 6.87 -7.61
C GLN A 164 -14.53 5.90 -8.68
N ASN A 165 -13.57 6.34 -9.49
CA ASN A 165 -12.92 5.50 -10.49
C ASN A 165 -11.65 4.78 -9.97
N GLY A 166 -11.16 5.15 -8.79
CA GLY A 166 -9.75 5.07 -8.39
C GLY A 166 -8.94 6.28 -8.91
N ILE A 167 -7.74 6.51 -8.37
CA ILE A 167 -6.87 7.63 -8.74
C ILE A 167 -5.45 7.17 -9.15
N GLU A 168 -5.05 7.56 -10.37
CA GLU A 168 -3.73 7.26 -10.94
C GLU A 168 -2.68 8.28 -10.46
N CYS A 169 -2.91 9.55 -10.81
CA CYS A 169 -2.16 10.71 -10.35
C CYS A 169 -3.07 11.94 -10.27
N GLY A 170 -3.11 12.61 -9.13
CA GLY A 170 -3.88 13.82 -8.88
C GLY A 170 -4.02 14.13 -7.39
N GLY A 171 -4.34 15.41 -7.11
CA GLY A 171 -4.59 15.90 -5.76
C GLY A 171 -6.07 15.93 -5.41
N ALA A 172 -6.38 15.82 -4.12
CA ALA A 172 -7.70 16.08 -3.55
C ALA A 172 -7.61 16.84 -2.20
N TYR A 173 -6.65 17.76 -2.10
CA TYR A 173 -6.41 18.63 -0.95
C TYR A 173 -7.16 19.98 -0.99
N VAL A 174 -7.48 20.51 0.19
CA VAL A 174 -7.97 21.88 0.38
C VAL A 174 -6.84 22.87 0.66
N LYS A 175 -6.98 24.10 0.16
CA LYS A 175 -6.13 25.26 0.49
C LYS A 175 -6.96 26.30 1.26
N LEU A 176 -6.53 26.67 2.46
CA LEU A 176 -7.14 27.72 3.27
C LEU A 176 -6.53 29.07 2.88
N LEU A 177 -7.27 29.90 2.16
CA LEU A 177 -6.74 31.09 1.49
C LEU A 177 -6.54 32.25 2.47
N THR A 178 -5.33 32.83 2.45
CA THR A 178 -4.91 33.86 3.41
C THR A 178 -5.78 35.11 3.26
N LYS A 179 -6.16 35.69 4.40
CA LYS A 179 -6.96 36.91 4.47
C LYS A 179 -6.18 38.13 4.00
N SER A 180 -6.14 38.33 2.68
CA SER A 180 -5.77 39.60 2.04
C SER A 180 -7.01 40.47 1.78
N ASN A 181 -6.81 41.78 1.65
CA ASN A 181 -7.82 42.70 1.11
C ASN A 181 -7.99 42.52 -0.39
N ASP A 182 -6.94 42.06 -1.08
CA ASP A 182 -6.85 41.92 -2.53
C ASP A 182 -7.21 40.50 -3.01
N LEU A 183 -7.71 39.62 -2.12
CA LEU A 183 -8.08 38.25 -2.46
C LEU A 183 -9.31 38.22 -3.37
N ASN A 184 -9.09 37.90 -4.65
CA ASN A 184 -10.12 37.74 -5.66
C ASN A 184 -10.31 36.26 -6.02
N LEU A 185 -11.46 35.68 -5.69
CA LEU A 185 -11.75 34.26 -5.93
C LEU A 185 -11.96 33.93 -7.43
N ASP A 186 -12.35 34.92 -8.26
CA ASP A 186 -12.37 34.78 -9.73
C ASP A 186 -10.95 34.67 -10.34
N GLN A 187 -9.91 34.88 -9.54
CA GLN A 187 -8.49 34.85 -9.92
C GLN A 187 -7.72 33.91 -8.97
N PHE A 188 -8.28 32.76 -8.62
CA PHE A 188 -7.61 31.75 -7.80
C PHE A 188 -6.69 30.85 -8.65
N HIS A 189 -5.43 30.71 -8.23
CA HIS A 189 -4.39 29.94 -8.94
C HIS A 189 -3.29 29.45 -7.97
N ASP A 190 -2.40 28.59 -8.47
CA ASP A 190 -1.21 28.03 -7.80
C ASP A 190 -0.51 28.93 -6.76
N LYS A 191 -0.07 30.13 -7.17
CA LYS A 191 0.69 31.09 -6.35
C LYS A 191 -0.20 31.97 -5.46
N THR A 192 -1.52 31.72 -5.39
CA THR A 192 -2.43 32.46 -4.51
C THR A 192 -2.03 32.21 -3.05
N PRO A 193 -1.82 33.25 -2.22
CA PRO A 193 -1.32 33.07 -0.86
C PRO A 193 -2.31 32.29 0.01
N TYR A 194 -1.97 31.06 0.35
CA TYR A 194 -2.68 30.24 1.33
C TYR A 194 -1.95 30.23 2.69
N THR A 195 -2.68 29.87 3.75
CA THR A 195 -2.15 29.72 5.12
C THR A 195 -1.83 28.25 5.41
N ILE A 196 -2.76 27.34 5.11
CA ILE A 196 -2.63 25.88 5.26
C ILE A 196 -3.08 25.22 3.95
N MET A 197 -2.38 24.15 3.55
CA MET A 197 -2.87 23.15 2.60
C MET A 197 -3.00 21.81 3.35
N PHE A 198 -4.12 21.12 3.17
CA PHE A 198 -4.42 19.87 3.87
C PHE A 198 -5.14 18.88 2.95
N GLY A 199 -4.73 17.62 2.94
CA GLY A 199 -5.51 16.52 2.35
C GLY A 199 -4.72 15.54 1.49
N PRO A 200 -5.40 14.52 0.92
CA PRO A 200 -4.80 13.47 0.12
C PRO A 200 -4.26 13.97 -1.22
N ASP A 201 -3.14 13.40 -1.65
CA ASP A 201 -2.50 13.59 -2.94
C ASP A 201 -1.79 12.29 -3.35
N LYS A 202 -1.82 11.95 -4.64
CA LYS A 202 -1.17 10.74 -5.14
C LYS A 202 -0.58 10.98 -6.51
N CYS A 203 0.61 10.44 -6.79
CA CYS A 203 1.07 10.28 -8.16
C CYS A 203 1.87 8.99 -8.32
N GLY A 204 1.46 8.12 -9.24
CA GLY A 204 2.07 6.79 -9.38
C GLY A 204 1.89 5.96 -8.12
N GLU A 205 2.99 5.60 -7.46
CA GLU A 205 3.01 4.88 -6.19
C GLU A 205 3.31 5.77 -4.97
N ASP A 206 3.47 7.08 -5.15
CA ASP A 206 3.70 8.03 -4.05
C ASP A 206 2.34 8.47 -3.47
N TYR A 207 1.94 7.84 -2.36
CA TYR A 207 0.73 8.16 -1.59
C TYR A 207 1.07 9.20 -0.51
N LYS A 208 0.47 10.38 -0.57
CA LYS A 208 0.75 11.50 0.34
C LYS A 208 -0.52 12.01 1.02
N LEU A 209 -0.36 12.41 2.27
CA LEU A 209 -1.34 13.16 3.03
C LEU A 209 -0.69 14.49 3.40
N HIS A 210 -0.93 15.52 2.60
CA HIS A 210 -0.34 16.83 2.83
C HIS A 210 -0.92 17.43 4.10
N PHE A 211 -0.05 17.87 5.01
CA PHE A 211 -0.34 18.97 5.91
C PHE A 211 0.82 19.95 5.80
N ILE A 212 0.57 21.09 5.16
CA ILE A 212 1.56 22.13 4.87
C ILE A 212 1.02 23.43 5.43
N PHE A 213 1.85 24.20 6.14
CA PHE A 213 1.48 25.56 6.53
C PHE A 213 2.58 26.56 6.15
N ARG A 214 2.15 27.81 5.91
CA ARG A 214 3.03 28.89 5.43
C ARG A 214 3.47 29.75 6.60
N HIS A 215 4.59 29.36 7.20
CA HIS A 215 5.21 30.13 8.26
C HIS A 215 5.77 31.44 7.70
N LYS A 216 5.73 32.50 8.50
CA LYS A 216 6.30 33.80 8.13
C LYS A 216 7.55 34.05 8.96
N ASN A 217 8.71 34.04 8.29
CA ASN A 217 10.00 34.32 8.92
C ASN A 217 9.95 35.70 9.62
N PRO A 218 10.18 35.78 10.94
CA PRO A 218 10.03 37.02 11.71
C PRO A 218 11.18 38.02 11.48
N LYS A 219 12.32 37.58 10.93
CA LYS A 219 13.44 38.45 10.52
C LYS A 219 13.23 39.03 9.12
N THR A 220 13.04 38.16 8.12
CA THR A 220 13.01 38.56 6.70
C THR A 220 11.62 38.99 6.22
N GLY A 221 10.57 38.59 6.93
CA GLY A 221 9.18 38.83 6.56
C GLY A 221 8.67 37.99 5.38
N GLN A 222 9.50 37.12 4.82
CA GLN A 222 9.15 36.17 3.76
C GLN A 222 8.29 35.02 4.30
N TYR A 223 7.56 34.34 3.41
CA TYR A 223 6.83 33.11 3.73
C TYR A 223 7.58 31.90 3.23
N GLU A 224 7.60 30.84 4.03
CA GLU A 224 8.22 29.56 3.73
C GLU A 224 7.20 28.44 3.97
N GLU A 225 7.22 27.41 3.12
CA GLU A 225 6.30 26.27 3.22
C GLU A 225 6.92 25.21 4.14
N LYS A 226 6.18 24.84 5.19
CA LYS A 226 6.58 23.89 6.23
C LYS A 226 5.68 22.67 6.11
N HIS A 227 6.26 21.53 5.73
CA HIS A 227 5.53 20.29 5.45
C HIS A 227 5.61 19.37 6.66
N ALA A 228 4.49 18.79 7.09
CA ALA A 228 4.49 17.76 8.11
C ALA A 228 5.29 16.52 7.64
N LYS A 229 5.92 15.81 8.58
CA LYS A 229 6.46 14.47 8.32
C LYS A 229 5.35 13.54 7.81
N ARG A 230 5.71 12.62 6.89
CA ARG A 230 4.80 11.58 6.39
C ARG A 230 4.27 10.74 7.58
N PRO A 231 3.00 10.29 7.57
CA PRO A 231 2.52 9.34 8.56
C PRO A 231 3.20 7.97 8.40
N GLU A 232 3.30 7.22 9.51
CA GLU A 232 3.78 5.82 9.52
C GLU A 232 2.71 4.83 9.05
N ALA A 233 1.44 5.25 8.98
CA ALA A 233 0.31 4.41 8.57
C ALA A 233 0.26 4.22 7.04
N ASP A 234 -0.01 2.99 6.58
CA ASP A 234 -0.26 2.71 5.17
C ASP A 234 -1.49 3.47 4.66
N LEU A 235 -1.27 4.40 3.74
CA LEU A 235 -2.32 5.21 3.12
C LEU A 235 -2.96 4.55 1.89
N LYS A 236 -2.36 3.48 1.33
CA LYS A 236 -2.67 2.94 -0.02
C LYS A 236 -4.15 2.62 -0.23
N ASN A 237 -4.78 2.02 0.78
CA ASN A 237 -6.18 1.60 0.73
C ASN A 237 -7.14 2.77 0.45
N PHE A 238 -6.94 3.93 1.10
CA PHE A 238 -7.80 5.12 1.01
C PHE A 238 -7.82 5.81 -0.38
N PHE A 239 -6.97 5.37 -1.30
CA PHE A 239 -6.90 5.85 -2.68
C PHE A 239 -7.36 4.80 -3.71
N THR A 240 -7.63 3.56 -3.27
CA THR A 240 -7.78 2.40 -4.17
C THR A 240 -9.07 1.60 -3.98
N ASP A 241 -9.69 1.63 -2.79
CA ASP A 241 -10.91 0.87 -2.51
C ASP A 241 -12.20 1.50 -3.10
N LYS A 242 -12.10 2.76 -3.56
CA LYS A 242 -13.17 3.60 -4.15
C LYS A 242 -14.29 3.99 -3.16
N LYS A 243 -14.02 3.90 -1.85
CA LYS A 243 -14.95 4.33 -0.81
C LYS A 243 -14.78 5.83 -0.50
N THR A 244 -15.70 6.33 0.32
CA THR A 244 -15.69 7.72 0.80
C THR A 244 -14.95 7.78 2.13
N HIS A 245 -13.86 8.54 2.18
CA HIS A 245 -13.06 8.70 3.39
C HIS A 245 -13.15 10.11 3.96
N LEU A 246 -13.16 10.18 5.29
CA LEU A 246 -13.32 11.42 6.05
C LEU A 246 -11.96 11.93 6.52
N TYR A 247 -11.46 13.00 5.93
CA TYR A 247 -10.17 13.60 6.25
C TYR A 247 -10.34 14.74 7.24
N THR A 248 -9.69 14.65 8.40
CA THR A 248 -9.80 15.63 9.50
C THR A 248 -8.42 16.11 9.95
N LEU A 249 -8.22 17.42 9.97
CA LEU A 249 -7.07 18.09 10.58
C LEU A 249 -7.53 18.79 11.86
N VAL A 250 -6.89 18.46 12.98
CA VAL A 250 -7.00 19.18 14.26
C VAL A 250 -5.66 19.85 14.54
N LEU A 251 -5.67 21.17 14.76
CA LEU A 251 -4.48 21.97 15.06
C LEU A 251 -4.70 22.81 16.32
N ASN A 252 -3.89 22.57 17.33
CA ASN A 252 -4.09 23.10 18.68
C ASN A 252 -3.20 24.33 18.99
N PRO A 253 -3.64 25.22 19.92
CA PRO A 253 -2.89 26.43 20.29
C PRO A 253 -1.54 26.21 21.00
N ASP A 254 -1.23 24.98 21.40
CA ASP A 254 0.07 24.54 21.94
C ASP A 254 1.07 24.08 20.86
N ASN A 255 0.70 24.28 19.59
CA ASN A 255 1.40 23.82 18.39
C ASN A 255 1.34 22.29 18.15
N SER A 256 0.56 21.52 18.91
CA SER A 256 0.30 20.11 18.56
C SER A 256 -0.70 20.02 17.38
N PHE A 257 -0.56 18.98 16.56
CA PHE A 257 -1.51 18.65 15.51
C PHE A 257 -1.82 17.16 15.49
N GLU A 258 -3.05 16.84 15.09
CA GLU A 258 -3.53 15.48 14.82
C GLU A 258 -4.14 15.47 13.42
N VAL A 259 -3.84 14.44 12.65
CA VAL A 259 -4.53 14.15 11.39
C VAL A 259 -5.24 12.81 11.53
N LEU A 260 -6.52 12.81 11.21
CA LEU A 260 -7.35 11.62 11.24
C LEU A 260 -7.91 11.32 9.85
N ILE A 261 -7.98 10.03 9.52
CA ILE A 261 -8.77 9.49 8.40
C ILE A 261 -9.81 8.56 9.01
N ASP A 262 -11.06 8.69 8.60
CA ASP A 262 -12.16 7.81 9.05
C ASP A 262 -12.31 7.77 10.58
N GLN A 263 -12.16 8.95 11.22
CA GLN A 263 -12.09 9.18 12.67
C GLN A 263 -10.91 8.48 13.41
N THR A 264 -10.03 7.79 12.68
CA THR A 264 -8.83 7.12 13.21
C THR A 264 -7.62 8.04 13.05
N VAL A 265 -6.84 8.23 14.10
CA VAL A 265 -5.62 9.06 14.06
C VAL A 265 -4.54 8.36 13.22
N VAL A 266 -4.05 9.03 12.17
CA VAL A 266 -3.00 8.52 11.26
C VAL A 266 -1.69 9.29 11.34
N ASN A 267 -1.71 10.53 11.83
CA ASN A 267 -0.51 11.35 12.06
C ASN A 267 -0.68 12.21 13.32
N THR A 268 0.38 12.38 14.09
CA THR A 268 0.43 13.29 15.25
C THR A 268 1.82 13.89 15.37
N GLY A 269 1.90 15.18 15.71
CA GLY A 269 3.19 15.82 15.94
C GLY A 269 3.07 17.22 16.51
N ASN A 270 4.18 17.96 16.53
CA ASN A 270 4.20 19.37 16.87
C ASN A 270 4.80 20.20 15.73
N LEU A 271 4.27 21.41 15.48
CA LEU A 271 4.76 22.31 14.43
C LEU A 271 6.26 22.65 14.59
N LEU A 272 6.82 22.52 15.79
CA LEU A 272 8.23 22.85 16.07
C LEU A 272 9.21 21.70 15.78
N SER A 273 8.78 20.44 15.84
CA SER A 273 9.64 19.24 15.75
C SER A 273 9.36 18.36 14.53
N ASP A 274 8.14 18.42 13.99
CA ASP A 274 7.62 17.44 13.03
C ASP A 274 7.29 18.06 11.67
N MET A 275 8.06 19.11 11.36
CA MET A 275 7.96 19.93 10.15
C MET A 275 9.30 19.97 9.43
N THR A 276 9.25 19.80 8.11
CA THR A 276 10.39 19.86 7.19
C THR A 276 10.13 20.93 6.12
N PRO A 277 11.01 21.93 5.93
CA PRO A 277 12.11 22.30 6.83
C PRO A 277 11.60 22.67 8.24
N PRO A 278 12.45 22.64 9.29
CA PRO A 278 12.02 23.02 10.64
C PRO A 278 11.58 24.49 10.70
N VAL A 279 10.60 24.81 11.56
CA VAL A 279 10.12 26.19 11.75
C VAL A 279 11.25 27.12 12.21
N ASN A 280 12.01 26.69 13.21
CA ASN A 280 13.18 27.39 13.69
C ASN A 280 14.41 26.84 12.95
N PRO A 281 15.13 27.66 12.15
CA PRO A 281 16.35 27.21 11.50
C PRO A 281 17.42 26.86 12.55
N PRO A 282 18.42 26.03 12.21
CA PRO A 282 19.45 25.63 13.16
C PRO A 282 20.29 26.83 13.63
N ARG A 283 20.73 26.81 14.89
CA ARG A 283 21.54 27.89 15.50
C ARG A 283 22.93 28.03 14.87
N GLU A 284 23.43 26.94 14.32
CA GLU A 284 24.71 26.85 13.62
C GLU A 284 24.47 26.22 12.25
N ILE A 285 25.21 26.68 11.24
CA ILE A 285 25.25 26.11 9.89
C ILE A 285 26.71 25.80 9.55
N GLU A 286 26.93 24.92 8.60
CA GLU A 286 28.26 24.67 8.05
C GLU A 286 28.71 25.88 7.21
N ASP A 287 29.99 26.28 7.34
CA ASP A 287 30.53 27.45 6.64
C ASP A 287 30.72 27.15 5.14
N PRO A 288 29.97 27.79 4.22
CA PRO A 288 30.08 27.53 2.79
C PRO A 288 31.38 28.07 2.16
N ASN A 289 32.25 28.69 2.95
CA ASN A 289 33.57 29.17 2.54
C ASN A 289 34.71 28.28 3.06
N ASP A 290 34.42 27.31 3.94
CA ASP A 290 35.39 26.34 4.43
C ASP A 290 35.51 25.19 3.41
N GLN A 291 36.71 24.66 3.23
CA GLN A 291 37.02 23.69 2.18
C GLN A 291 37.93 22.59 2.72
N LYS A 292 37.71 21.35 2.24
CA LYS A 292 38.55 20.20 2.58
C LYS A 292 40.02 20.50 2.24
N PRO A 293 40.95 20.41 3.21
CA PRO A 293 42.38 20.57 2.94
C PRO A 293 42.91 19.49 2.00
N GLU A 294 43.88 19.84 1.13
CA GLU A 294 44.54 18.88 0.24
C GLU A 294 45.32 17.78 0.99
N ASP A 295 45.68 18.02 2.25
CA ASP A 295 46.36 17.10 3.17
C ASP A 295 45.41 16.31 4.10
N TRP A 296 44.10 16.40 3.88
CA TRP A 296 43.09 15.65 4.65
C TRP A 296 42.75 14.31 3.98
N ASP A 297 43.26 13.22 4.55
CA ASP A 297 43.04 11.87 4.04
C ASP A 297 41.84 11.20 4.73
N GLU A 298 40.86 10.79 3.92
CA GLU A 298 39.60 10.18 4.33
C GLU A 298 39.58 8.66 4.08
N ARG A 299 40.61 8.11 3.44
CA ARG A 299 40.69 6.68 3.16
C ARG A 299 41.05 5.97 4.46
N ALA A 300 40.06 5.31 5.09
CA ALA A 300 40.26 4.55 6.32
C ALA A 300 41.31 3.44 6.14
N LYS A 301 41.25 2.72 5.01
CA LYS A 301 42.18 1.66 4.60
C LYS A 301 42.96 2.11 3.36
N ILE A 302 44.25 1.76 3.28
CA ILE A 302 45.12 2.02 2.12
C ILE A 302 45.88 0.75 1.71
N PRO A 303 46.32 0.63 0.44
CA PRO A 303 47.29 -0.37 0.02
C PRO A 303 48.56 -0.35 0.89
N ASP A 304 48.96 -1.52 1.39
CA ASP A 304 50.21 -1.70 2.12
C ASP A 304 51.41 -1.32 1.25
N PRO A 305 52.22 -0.31 1.62
CA PRO A 305 53.36 0.14 0.83
C PRO A 305 54.57 -0.80 0.92
N ASP A 306 54.63 -1.69 1.91
CA ASP A 306 55.67 -2.72 2.05
C ASP A 306 55.25 -4.06 1.41
N ALA A 307 53.98 -4.21 0.99
CA ALA A 307 53.53 -5.37 0.22
C ALA A 307 54.13 -5.36 -1.20
N VAL A 308 54.77 -6.47 -1.57
CA VAL A 308 55.39 -6.66 -2.89
C VAL A 308 54.76 -7.88 -3.57
N LYS A 309 54.44 -7.73 -4.86
CA LYS A 309 53.96 -8.82 -5.73
C LYS A 309 54.90 -10.04 -5.64
N PRO A 310 54.41 -11.24 -5.26
CA PRO A 310 55.23 -12.45 -5.21
C PRO A 310 55.78 -12.87 -6.57
N ASP A 311 57.01 -13.42 -6.59
CA ASP A 311 57.66 -13.95 -7.80
C ASP A 311 56.90 -15.13 -8.44
N ASP A 312 56.01 -15.81 -7.70
CA ASP A 312 55.16 -16.91 -8.16
C ASP A 312 53.76 -16.46 -8.62
N TRP A 313 53.55 -15.15 -8.79
CA TRP A 313 52.29 -14.57 -9.27
C TRP A 313 52.40 -14.11 -10.73
N ASP A 314 52.07 -14.99 -11.66
CA ASP A 314 51.95 -14.63 -13.07
C ASP A 314 50.61 -13.90 -13.32
N GLU A 315 50.68 -12.71 -13.92
CA GLU A 315 49.51 -11.90 -14.31
C GLU A 315 49.23 -11.94 -15.82
N ASP A 316 50.21 -12.38 -16.62
CA ASP A 316 50.08 -12.59 -18.07
C ASP A 316 49.56 -14.00 -18.37
N ALA A 317 49.53 -14.89 -17.38
CA ALA A 317 48.87 -16.19 -17.43
C ALA A 317 47.38 -16.03 -17.84
N PRO A 318 46.90 -16.73 -18.88
CA PRO A 318 45.49 -16.66 -19.25
C PRO A 318 44.64 -17.45 -18.26
N ALA A 319 43.42 -16.95 -17.98
CA ALA A 319 42.47 -17.60 -17.08
C ALA A 319 42.04 -18.99 -17.55
N LYS A 320 41.98 -19.20 -18.86
CA LYS A 320 41.67 -20.48 -19.50
C LYS A 320 42.77 -20.89 -20.47
N ILE A 321 43.06 -22.18 -20.50
CA ILE A 321 44.02 -22.83 -21.42
C ILE A 321 43.30 -23.91 -22.25
N PRO A 322 43.75 -24.21 -23.48
CA PRO A 322 43.21 -25.32 -24.24
C PRO A 322 43.43 -26.64 -23.49
N ASP A 323 42.41 -27.47 -23.41
CA ASP A 323 42.53 -28.84 -22.91
C ASP A 323 43.37 -29.67 -23.90
N GLU A 324 44.49 -30.25 -23.44
CA GLU A 324 45.34 -31.14 -24.24
C GLU A 324 44.86 -32.59 -24.23
N ASP A 325 44.20 -33.04 -23.16
CA ASP A 325 43.63 -34.39 -23.00
C ASP A 325 42.32 -34.54 -23.82
N ALA A 326 41.62 -33.43 -24.09
CA ALA A 326 40.49 -33.40 -25.01
C ALA A 326 40.87 -33.90 -26.42
N GLY A 327 40.41 -35.10 -26.76
CA GLY A 327 40.42 -35.61 -28.13
C GLY A 327 39.26 -35.03 -28.94
N LYS A 328 39.51 -34.77 -30.23
CA LYS A 328 38.44 -34.39 -31.17
C LYS A 328 37.49 -35.59 -31.41
N PRO A 329 36.16 -35.42 -31.34
CA PRO A 329 35.21 -36.51 -31.59
C PRO A 329 35.33 -37.13 -32.99
N GLU A 330 35.25 -38.46 -33.09
CA GLU A 330 35.17 -39.16 -34.37
C GLU A 330 33.84 -38.83 -35.07
N GLY A 331 33.91 -38.35 -36.32
CA GLY A 331 32.73 -37.98 -37.13
C GLY A 331 32.41 -36.48 -37.18
N TRP A 332 33.18 -35.62 -36.53
CA TRP A 332 33.09 -34.16 -36.65
C TRP A 332 33.30 -33.68 -38.11
N LEU A 333 32.48 -32.74 -38.57
CA LEU A 333 32.45 -32.27 -39.97
C LEU A 333 33.18 -30.92 -40.16
N ASP A 334 34.49 -30.94 -40.41
CA ASP A 334 35.28 -29.69 -40.57
C ASP A 334 34.88 -28.86 -41.80
N ASP A 335 34.53 -29.51 -42.91
CA ASP A 335 34.27 -28.86 -44.21
C ASP A 335 32.85 -28.27 -44.32
N GLU A 336 31.97 -28.53 -43.34
CA GLU A 336 30.59 -28.03 -43.28
C GLU A 336 30.51 -26.96 -42.18
N PRO A 337 30.04 -25.74 -42.46
CA PRO A 337 29.93 -24.71 -41.44
C PRO A 337 28.82 -25.06 -40.43
N GLU A 338 29.01 -24.67 -39.18
CA GLU A 338 28.05 -24.85 -38.08
C GLU A 338 26.71 -24.15 -38.36
N TYR A 339 26.78 -22.97 -38.99
CA TYR A 339 25.63 -22.19 -39.44
C TYR A 339 25.64 -22.01 -40.96
N VAL A 340 24.45 -21.91 -41.55
CA VAL A 340 24.23 -21.57 -42.96
C VAL A 340 23.20 -20.45 -43.05
N ALA A 341 23.24 -19.67 -44.14
CA ALA A 341 22.17 -18.72 -44.45
C ALA A 341 20.84 -19.46 -44.62
N ASP A 342 19.77 -18.93 -44.03
CA ASP A 342 18.41 -19.45 -44.16
C ASP A 342 17.96 -19.39 -45.64
N PRO A 343 17.62 -20.54 -46.27
CA PRO A 343 17.20 -20.58 -47.67
C PRO A 343 15.78 -20.03 -47.91
N ASP A 344 14.95 -19.93 -46.87
CA ASP A 344 13.56 -19.44 -46.93
C ASP A 344 13.43 -17.97 -46.49
N ALA A 345 14.54 -17.32 -46.09
CA ALA A 345 14.56 -15.89 -45.76
C ALA A 345 14.64 -15.00 -47.01
N GLU A 346 13.64 -14.12 -47.18
CA GLU A 346 13.62 -13.10 -48.22
C GLU A 346 13.99 -11.71 -47.66
N LYS A 347 14.69 -10.89 -48.45
CA LYS A 347 15.01 -9.50 -48.09
C LYS A 347 13.72 -8.66 -47.92
N PRO A 348 13.53 -7.94 -46.80
CA PRO A 348 12.37 -7.07 -46.61
C PRO A 348 12.25 -5.96 -47.67
N GLU A 349 11.02 -5.66 -48.11
CA GLU A 349 10.76 -4.63 -49.13
C GLU A 349 11.14 -3.19 -48.71
N ASP A 350 11.25 -2.92 -47.40
CA ASP A 350 11.56 -1.61 -46.80
C ASP A 350 13.06 -1.44 -46.43
N TRP A 351 13.93 -2.40 -46.80
CA TRP A 351 15.37 -2.38 -46.47
C TRP A 351 16.19 -1.61 -47.51
N ASP A 352 16.78 -0.48 -47.11
CA ASP A 352 17.55 0.43 -47.96
C ASP A 352 19.06 0.23 -47.77
N GLU A 353 19.75 -0.26 -48.82
CA GLU A 353 21.19 -0.57 -48.75
C GLU A 353 22.09 0.66 -48.51
N ASP A 354 21.61 1.88 -48.75
CA ASP A 354 22.35 3.14 -48.48
C ASP A 354 22.24 3.59 -47.01
N MET A 355 21.29 3.01 -46.25
CA MET A 355 20.98 3.38 -44.85
C MET A 355 21.18 2.23 -43.86
N ASP A 356 20.75 1.02 -44.24
CA ASP A 356 20.72 -0.19 -43.41
C ASP A 356 21.88 -1.16 -43.76
N GLY A 357 22.55 -0.95 -44.90
CA GLY A 357 23.70 -1.74 -45.37
C GLY A 357 23.34 -2.91 -46.30
N GLU A 358 24.36 -3.68 -46.74
CA GLU A 358 24.15 -4.90 -47.51
C GLU A 358 23.36 -5.93 -46.67
N TRP A 359 22.24 -6.45 -47.20
CA TRP A 359 21.41 -7.39 -46.47
C TRP A 359 22.01 -8.79 -46.47
N GLU A 360 22.36 -9.29 -45.29
CA GLU A 360 22.73 -10.70 -45.07
C GLU A 360 21.52 -11.48 -44.52
N ALA A 361 21.30 -12.68 -45.05
CA ALA A 361 20.25 -13.57 -44.57
C ALA A 361 20.58 -14.11 -43.16
N PRO A 362 19.57 -14.31 -42.28
CA PRO A 362 19.79 -14.84 -40.94
C PRO A 362 20.48 -16.21 -40.99
N GLN A 363 21.37 -16.45 -40.04
CA GLN A 363 22.12 -17.70 -39.94
C GLN A 363 21.36 -18.72 -39.09
N ILE A 364 21.03 -19.86 -39.69
CA ILE A 364 20.39 -21.01 -39.04
C ILE A 364 21.43 -22.12 -38.83
N ALA A 365 21.23 -22.95 -37.79
CA ALA A 365 22.07 -24.13 -37.59
C ALA A 365 21.97 -25.07 -38.80
N ASN A 366 23.11 -25.54 -39.32
CA ASN A 366 23.17 -26.36 -40.52
C ASN A 366 22.54 -27.75 -40.23
N PRO A 367 21.45 -28.16 -40.92
CA PRO A 367 20.73 -29.39 -40.60
C PRO A 367 21.55 -30.69 -40.75
N LYS A 368 22.70 -30.64 -41.44
CA LYS A 368 23.65 -31.77 -41.46
C LYS A 368 24.29 -32.00 -40.09
N CYS A 369 24.52 -30.93 -39.34
CA CYS A 369 25.23 -30.93 -38.07
C CYS A 369 24.42 -31.54 -36.93
N GLU A 370 23.08 -31.49 -37.01
CA GLU A 370 22.18 -32.24 -36.11
C GLU A 370 22.44 -33.76 -36.14
N SER A 371 22.99 -34.27 -37.25
CA SER A 371 23.30 -35.70 -37.43
C SER A 371 24.75 -36.08 -37.11
N ALA A 372 25.57 -35.13 -36.65
CA ALA A 372 27.00 -35.30 -36.39
C ALA A 372 27.38 -34.83 -34.96
N PRO A 373 28.57 -35.18 -34.46
CA PRO A 373 29.05 -34.69 -33.16
C PRO A 373 29.38 -33.18 -33.12
N GLY A 374 29.38 -32.51 -34.28
CA GLY A 374 29.71 -31.10 -34.46
C GLY A 374 30.21 -30.77 -35.86
N CYS A 375 30.34 -29.48 -36.15
CA CYS A 375 30.65 -28.93 -37.46
C CYS A 375 31.65 -27.75 -37.39
N GLY A 376 32.16 -27.34 -38.55
CA GLY A 376 33.15 -26.26 -38.68
C GLY A 376 34.52 -26.61 -38.10
N THR A 377 35.42 -25.64 -38.05
CA THR A 377 36.77 -25.82 -37.50
C THR A 377 36.70 -26.17 -36.01
N TRP A 378 36.96 -27.43 -35.66
CA TRP A 378 36.95 -27.89 -34.26
C TRP A 378 37.93 -27.06 -33.40
N GLN A 379 37.38 -26.34 -32.43
CA GLN A 379 38.16 -25.68 -31.38
C GLN A 379 38.29 -26.63 -30.18
N ARG A 380 39.47 -26.67 -29.57
CA ARG A 380 39.66 -27.38 -28.30
C ARG A 380 38.78 -26.73 -27.22
N PRO A 381 38.09 -27.51 -26.36
CA PRO A 381 37.50 -26.95 -25.17
C PRO A 381 38.60 -26.32 -24.31
N THR A 382 38.25 -25.28 -23.55
CA THR A 382 39.20 -24.61 -22.66
C THR A 382 38.86 -24.89 -21.21
N ILE A 383 39.88 -25.28 -20.45
CA ILE A 383 39.81 -25.55 -19.02
C ILE A 383 40.44 -24.39 -18.25
N ASP A 384 40.00 -24.19 -17.02
CA ASP A 384 40.54 -23.13 -16.17
C ASP A 384 41.99 -23.44 -15.78
N ASN A 385 42.87 -22.45 -15.92
CA ASN A 385 44.31 -22.60 -15.74
C ASN A 385 44.66 -22.68 -14.24
N PRO A 386 45.22 -23.78 -13.72
CA PRO A 386 45.53 -23.92 -12.29
C PRO A 386 46.59 -22.93 -11.77
N ASN A 387 47.30 -22.23 -12.67
CA ASN A 387 48.30 -21.22 -12.32
C ASN A 387 47.77 -19.79 -12.43
N TYR A 388 46.53 -19.59 -12.92
CA TYR A 388 45.93 -18.26 -13.00
C TYR A 388 45.53 -17.76 -11.62
N LYS A 389 46.12 -16.63 -11.20
CA LYS A 389 45.81 -15.96 -9.93
C LYS A 389 45.11 -14.61 -10.13
N GLY A 390 44.89 -14.18 -11.37
CA GLY A 390 44.39 -12.84 -11.68
C GLY A 390 45.46 -11.75 -11.51
N LYS A 391 45.03 -10.48 -11.46
CA LYS A 391 45.93 -9.36 -11.14
C LYS A 391 46.21 -9.32 -9.65
N TRP A 392 47.47 -9.09 -9.28
CA TRP A 392 47.85 -9.00 -7.88
C TRP A 392 47.39 -7.66 -7.29
N LYS A 393 46.62 -7.72 -6.20
CA LYS A 393 46.31 -6.57 -5.35
C LYS A 393 47.14 -6.67 -4.06
N PRO A 394 47.77 -5.58 -3.58
CA PRO A 394 48.35 -5.54 -2.24
C PRO A 394 47.27 -5.72 -1.16
N THR A 395 47.67 -6.18 0.01
CA THR A 395 46.83 -6.16 1.21
C THR A 395 46.48 -4.73 1.60
N MET A 396 45.25 -4.51 2.08
CA MET A 396 44.83 -3.22 2.64
C MET A 396 45.21 -3.17 4.13
N ILE A 397 45.66 -2.01 4.60
CA ILE A 397 46.00 -1.73 6.01
C ILE A 397 45.37 -0.41 6.45
N ASP A 398 45.14 -0.26 7.74
CA ASP A 398 44.62 0.98 8.34
C ASP A 398 45.57 2.15 8.04
N ASN A 399 45.03 3.24 7.52
CA ASN A 399 45.81 4.40 7.10
C ASN A 399 46.28 5.22 8.32
N PRO A 400 47.59 5.35 8.59
CA PRO A 400 48.08 6.11 9.74
C PRO A 400 47.82 7.62 9.67
N ASN A 401 47.35 8.13 8.53
CA ASN A 401 47.02 9.53 8.29
C ASN A 401 45.51 9.79 8.15
N TYR A 402 44.66 8.77 8.37
CA TYR A 402 43.20 8.92 8.34
C TYR A 402 42.76 9.92 9.40
N GLN A 403 42.04 10.97 8.96
CA GLN A 403 41.58 12.06 9.83
C GLN A 403 40.06 12.03 10.08
N GLY A 404 39.38 10.97 9.62
CA GLY A 404 37.92 10.91 9.54
C GLY A 404 37.39 11.58 8.26
N ILE A 405 36.13 11.33 7.91
CA ILE A 405 35.45 12.06 6.83
C ILE A 405 35.41 13.56 7.19
N TRP A 406 35.91 14.43 6.31
CA TRP A 406 35.94 15.87 6.53
C TRP A 406 34.52 16.45 6.54
N LYS A 407 34.26 17.38 7.46
CA LYS A 407 32.98 18.12 7.53
C LYS A 407 33.28 19.61 7.76
N PRO A 408 32.60 20.54 7.06
CA PRO A 408 32.88 21.96 7.19
C PRO A 408 32.68 22.46 8.63
N ARG A 409 33.42 23.50 9.01
CA ARG A 409 33.33 24.04 10.37
C ARG A 409 32.01 24.76 10.58
N LYS A 410 31.38 24.51 11.72
CA LYS A 410 30.08 25.09 12.08
C LYS A 410 30.25 26.53 12.55
N ILE A 411 29.47 27.44 11.96
CA ILE A 411 29.43 28.88 12.24
C ILE A 411 28.03 29.29 12.72
N PRO A 412 27.90 30.32 13.58
CA PRO A 412 26.60 30.82 14.02
C PRO A 412 25.75 31.31 12.84
N ASN A 413 24.52 30.79 12.73
CA ASN A 413 23.63 31.09 11.61
C ASN A 413 23.13 32.55 11.68
N PRO A 414 23.42 33.41 10.68
CA PRO A 414 23.01 34.82 10.68
C PRO A 414 21.49 34.99 10.63
N ASP A 415 20.77 34.03 10.02
CA ASP A 415 19.32 34.04 9.87
C ASP A 415 18.59 33.32 11.03
N PHE A 416 19.31 32.79 12.03
CA PHE A 416 18.71 32.12 13.19
C PHE A 416 17.62 32.96 13.87
N PHE A 417 16.41 32.40 14.01
CA PHE A 417 15.34 32.97 14.81
C PHE A 417 14.67 31.88 15.65
N GLU A 418 13.96 32.32 16.69
CA GLU A 418 13.30 31.43 17.64
C GLU A 418 11.84 31.89 17.82
N ASP A 419 10.94 31.23 17.09
CA ASP A 419 9.50 31.30 17.27
C ASP A 419 9.05 30.11 18.13
N LEU A 420 8.25 30.38 19.16
CA LEU A 420 7.72 29.39 20.10
C LEU A 420 6.21 29.19 19.91
N GLN A 421 5.56 29.97 19.04
CA GLN A 421 4.11 29.92 18.81
C GLN A 421 3.75 29.96 17.31
N PRO A 422 4.33 29.10 16.44
CA PRO A 422 3.98 29.03 15.01
C PRO A 422 2.50 28.78 14.72
N PHE A 423 1.71 28.29 15.70
CA PHE A 423 0.25 28.29 15.63
C PHE A 423 -0.33 29.65 15.24
N LYS A 424 0.27 30.77 15.66
CA LYS A 424 -0.18 32.15 15.41
C LYS A 424 0.12 32.65 13.98
N MET A 425 -0.14 31.79 13.01
CA MET A 425 -0.01 32.04 11.57
C MET A 425 -1.06 33.03 11.04
N THR A 426 -0.97 33.36 9.75
CA THR A 426 -1.85 34.36 9.13
C THR A 426 -3.31 33.91 9.08
N PRO A 427 -4.28 34.77 9.48
CA PRO A 427 -5.70 34.43 9.40
C PRO A 427 -6.14 34.12 7.96
N PHE A 428 -7.13 33.25 7.79
CA PHE A 428 -7.69 32.87 6.49
C PHE A 428 -9.19 33.24 6.38
N ASN A 429 -9.70 33.40 5.15
CA ASN A 429 -11.07 33.89 4.91
C ASN A 429 -11.81 33.21 3.74
N ALA A 430 -11.19 32.27 3.05
CA ALA A 430 -11.82 31.41 2.05
C ALA A 430 -11.18 30.01 2.08
N VAL A 431 -11.90 29.02 1.57
CA VAL A 431 -11.41 27.68 1.27
C VAL A 431 -11.39 27.50 -0.24
N GLY A 432 -10.37 26.85 -0.79
CA GLY A 432 -10.25 26.62 -2.23
C GLY A 432 -9.68 25.25 -2.55
N LEU A 433 -10.18 24.63 -3.61
CA LEU A 433 -9.63 23.45 -4.25
C LEU A 433 -8.90 23.93 -5.51
N GLU A 434 -7.57 23.81 -5.53
CA GLU A 434 -6.74 24.08 -6.71
C GLU A 434 -5.92 22.83 -6.99
N LEU A 435 -6.35 22.08 -8.00
CA LEU A 435 -6.01 20.67 -8.19
C LEU A 435 -5.64 20.39 -9.65
N TRP A 436 -4.61 19.58 -9.84
CA TRP A 436 -4.38 18.82 -11.07
C TRP A 436 -4.84 17.38 -10.86
N SER A 437 -5.46 16.77 -11.87
CA SER A 437 -5.81 15.35 -11.82
C SER A 437 -5.81 14.70 -13.20
N MET A 438 -5.18 13.54 -13.30
CA MET A 438 -5.25 12.62 -14.43
C MET A 438 -6.48 11.70 -14.38
N THR A 439 -7.32 11.76 -13.34
CA THR A 439 -8.56 10.96 -13.20
C THR A 439 -9.78 11.85 -12.94
N SER A 440 -10.90 11.53 -13.60
CA SER A 440 -12.20 12.19 -13.37
C SER A 440 -12.95 11.57 -12.20
N ASP A 441 -14.05 12.21 -11.83
CA ASP A 441 -15.08 11.76 -10.90
C ASP A 441 -14.61 11.65 -9.44
N ILE A 442 -13.64 12.49 -9.05
CA ILE A 442 -13.33 12.71 -7.63
C ILE A 442 -14.48 13.53 -7.04
N LEU A 443 -15.17 12.98 -6.04
CA LEU A 443 -16.27 13.64 -5.33
C LEU A 443 -15.76 14.17 -3.98
N PHE A 444 -16.14 15.40 -3.66
CA PHE A 444 -15.84 16.09 -2.41
C PHE A 444 -17.14 16.47 -1.70
N ASP A 445 -17.22 16.30 -0.38
CA ASP A 445 -18.43 16.64 0.37
C ASP A 445 -18.18 16.99 1.85
N ASN A 446 -19.23 17.44 2.56
CA ASN A 446 -19.30 17.66 4.00
C ASN A 446 -18.14 18.47 4.59
N PHE A 447 -17.73 19.52 3.87
CA PHE A 447 -16.74 20.48 4.32
C PHE A 447 -17.22 21.23 5.57
N ILE A 448 -16.53 21.06 6.69
CA ILE A 448 -16.75 21.82 7.92
C ILE A 448 -15.45 22.45 8.43
N ILE A 449 -15.54 23.69 8.90
CA ILE A 449 -14.45 24.40 9.60
C ILE A 449 -15.00 24.95 10.91
N CYS A 450 -14.46 24.47 12.04
CA CYS A 450 -14.93 24.80 13.38
C CYS A 450 -13.78 24.89 14.40
N THR A 451 -14.13 25.04 15.69
CA THR A 451 -13.18 25.18 16.81
C THR A 451 -13.43 24.20 17.96
N GLU A 452 -14.37 23.27 17.80
CA GLU A 452 -14.84 22.39 18.88
C GLU A 452 -14.96 20.96 18.34
N ARG A 453 -14.18 20.04 18.92
CA ARG A 453 -13.99 18.68 18.37
C ARG A 453 -15.29 17.91 18.24
N ALA A 454 -16.16 17.99 19.26
CA ALA A 454 -17.50 17.40 19.22
C ALA A 454 -18.36 17.90 18.03
N VAL A 455 -18.26 19.16 17.61
CA VAL A 455 -19.06 19.69 16.49
C VAL A 455 -18.57 19.11 15.15
N ALA A 456 -17.30 18.75 15.03
CA ALA A 456 -16.75 18.06 13.86
C ALA A 456 -17.07 16.55 13.90
N ASP A 457 -16.96 15.91 15.06
CA ASP A 457 -17.32 14.49 15.23
C ASP A 457 -18.83 14.26 15.01
N ASP A 458 -19.71 15.10 15.57
CA ASP A 458 -21.16 15.09 15.32
C ASP A 458 -21.45 15.17 13.81
N TRP A 459 -20.92 16.20 13.14
CA TRP A 459 -21.09 16.41 11.69
C TRP A 459 -20.54 15.25 10.85
N GLY A 460 -19.43 14.64 11.27
CA GLY A 460 -18.84 13.46 10.63
C GLY A 460 -19.64 12.18 10.85
N ASN A 461 -20.41 12.08 11.94
CA ASN A 461 -21.31 10.96 12.19
C ASN A 461 -22.65 11.13 11.43
N ASP A 462 -23.20 12.35 11.39
CA ASP A 462 -24.43 12.67 10.65
C ASP A 462 -24.23 12.58 9.12
N GLY A 463 -23.06 12.98 8.60
CA GLY A 463 -22.68 12.84 7.20
C GLY A 463 -22.09 11.46 6.89
N TRP A 464 -20.76 11.40 6.77
CA TRP A 464 -19.98 10.18 6.50
C TRP A 464 -20.40 8.94 7.30
N GLY A 465 -20.77 9.07 8.58
CA GLY A 465 -21.23 7.96 9.41
C GLY A 465 -22.48 7.26 8.85
N LEU A 466 -23.45 8.01 8.32
CA LEU A 466 -24.60 7.44 7.60
C LEU A 466 -24.17 6.75 6.31
N LYS A 467 -23.23 7.34 5.54
CA LYS A 467 -22.72 6.77 4.29
C LYS A 467 -22.05 5.41 4.54
N LYS A 468 -21.14 5.36 5.52
CA LYS A 468 -20.45 4.14 5.98
C LYS A 468 -21.42 3.08 6.52
N ALA A 469 -22.48 3.50 7.22
CA ALA A 469 -23.52 2.58 7.68
C ALA A 469 -24.36 2.00 6.51
N ALA A 470 -24.66 2.81 5.49
CA ALA A 470 -25.39 2.38 4.30
C ALA A 470 -24.54 1.45 3.42
N ASP A 471 -23.25 1.76 3.23
CA ASP A 471 -22.31 0.88 2.52
C ASP A 471 -22.14 -0.45 3.25
N GLY A 472 -21.91 -0.43 4.57
CA GLY A 472 -21.80 -1.64 5.40
C GLY A 472 -23.10 -2.48 5.48
N ALA A 473 -24.27 -1.85 5.30
CA ALA A 473 -25.55 -2.55 5.18
C ALA A 473 -25.83 -3.07 3.75
N ALA A 474 -25.13 -2.54 2.75
CA ALA A 474 -25.20 -2.98 1.35
C ALA A 474 -24.14 -4.05 1.00
N GLU A 475 -23.06 -4.17 1.78
CA GLU A 475 -22.09 -5.25 1.63
C GLU A 475 -22.76 -6.62 1.88
N PRO A 476 -22.59 -7.61 0.97
CA PRO A 476 -23.21 -8.91 1.11
C PRO A 476 -22.57 -9.65 2.29
N GLY A 477 -23.31 -9.75 3.40
CA GLY A 477 -22.84 -10.41 4.62
C GLY A 477 -22.26 -11.81 4.36
N VAL A 478 -21.29 -12.23 5.18
CA VAL A 478 -20.35 -13.35 4.92
C VAL A 478 -20.99 -14.62 4.34
N VAL A 479 -22.20 -14.99 4.75
CA VAL A 479 -22.94 -16.15 4.20
C VAL A 479 -23.27 -15.97 2.72
N THR A 480 -23.76 -14.79 2.32
CA THR A 480 -24.06 -14.43 0.93
C THR A 480 -22.80 -14.37 0.10
N GLN A 481 -21.70 -13.82 0.64
CA GLN A 481 -20.40 -13.81 -0.04
C GLN A 481 -19.84 -15.23 -0.25
N MET A 482 -19.99 -16.11 0.75
CA MET A 482 -19.66 -17.54 0.61
C MET A 482 -20.53 -18.24 -0.44
N MET A 483 -21.83 -17.97 -0.48
CA MET A 483 -22.73 -18.54 -1.49
C MET A 483 -22.33 -18.10 -2.90
N ALA A 484 -22.12 -16.81 -3.14
CA ALA A 484 -21.68 -16.29 -4.44
C ALA A 484 -20.32 -16.89 -4.88
N ALA A 485 -19.35 -16.96 -3.97
CA ALA A 485 -18.07 -17.59 -4.25
C ALA A 485 -18.20 -19.08 -4.59
N ALA A 486 -19.15 -19.80 -3.98
CA ALA A 486 -19.41 -21.20 -4.26
C ALA A 486 -20.27 -21.45 -5.50
N GLU A 487 -20.98 -20.44 -6.03
CA GLU A 487 -21.58 -20.46 -7.36
C GLU A 487 -20.51 -20.28 -8.46
N GLU A 488 -19.56 -19.36 -8.29
CA GLU A 488 -18.39 -19.24 -9.17
C GLU A 488 -17.48 -20.47 -9.12
N ARG A 489 -17.33 -21.07 -7.94
CA ARG A 489 -16.39 -22.18 -7.67
C ARG A 489 -17.10 -23.34 -6.96
N PRO A 490 -17.80 -24.22 -7.70
CA PRO A 490 -18.62 -25.30 -7.12
C PRO A 490 -17.90 -26.26 -6.15
N TRP A 491 -16.57 -26.36 -6.20
CA TRP A 491 -15.78 -27.15 -5.25
C TRP A 491 -15.77 -26.55 -3.83
N LEU A 492 -16.02 -25.25 -3.66
CA LEU A 492 -16.12 -24.62 -2.34
C LEU A 492 -17.31 -25.16 -1.54
N TRP A 493 -18.40 -25.60 -2.18
CA TRP A 493 -19.47 -26.32 -1.49
C TRP A 493 -18.97 -27.59 -0.78
N ILE A 494 -18.03 -28.32 -1.38
CA ILE A 494 -17.43 -29.52 -0.75
C ILE A 494 -16.61 -29.11 0.47
N VAL A 495 -15.86 -28.01 0.38
CA VAL A 495 -15.08 -27.45 1.50
C VAL A 495 -16.01 -27.00 2.64
N TYR A 496 -17.04 -26.22 2.35
CA TYR A 496 -18.00 -25.72 3.35
C TYR A 496 -18.81 -26.85 4.00
N ILE A 497 -19.21 -27.86 3.22
CA ILE A 497 -19.86 -29.06 3.75
C ILE A 497 -18.89 -29.83 4.66
N LEU A 498 -17.61 -29.98 4.30
CA LEU A 498 -16.63 -30.62 5.17
C LEU A 498 -16.36 -29.83 6.46
N THR A 499 -16.14 -28.51 6.38
CA THR A 499 -15.83 -27.68 7.56
C THR A 499 -17.00 -27.54 8.53
N VAL A 500 -18.25 -27.68 8.08
CA VAL A 500 -19.44 -27.68 8.96
C VAL A 500 -19.82 -29.11 9.39
N ALA A 501 -19.85 -30.07 8.47
CA ALA A 501 -20.32 -31.42 8.79
C ALA A 501 -19.30 -32.23 9.61
N LEU A 502 -18.00 -32.04 9.44
CA LEU A 502 -16.98 -32.81 10.19
C LEU A 502 -17.00 -32.47 11.69
N PRO A 503 -17.03 -31.20 12.15
CA PRO A 503 -17.24 -30.86 13.55
C PRO A 503 -18.59 -31.36 14.08
N VAL A 504 -19.69 -31.20 13.33
CA VAL A 504 -21.02 -31.67 13.76
C VAL A 504 -21.05 -33.19 13.91
N PHE A 505 -20.43 -33.94 12.98
CA PHE A 505 -20.32 -35.39 13.03
C PHE A 505 -19.49 -35.86 14.23
N LEU A 506 -18.35 -35.21 14.51
CA LEU A 506 -17.56 -35.47 15.71
C LEU A 506 -18.34 -35.20 16.99
N ILE A 507 -19.08 -34.08 17.07
CA ILE A 507 -19.95 -33.74 18.21
C ILE A 507 -21.05 -34.79 18.40
N VAL A 508 -21.71 -35.23 17.32
CA VAL A 508 -22.75 -36.27 17.35
C VAL A 508 -22.16 -37.61 17.79
N LEU A 509 -21.00 -38.03 17.29
CA LEU A 509 -20.32 -39.24 17.75
C LEU A 509 -19.99 -39.16 19.25
N PHE A 510 -19.39 -38.06 19.72
CA PHE A 510 -19.02 -37.89 21.13
C PHE A 510 -20.22 -37.78 22.09
N CYS A 511 -21.38 -37.33 21.60
CA CYS A 511 -22.58 -37.15 22.43
C CYS A 511 -23.55 -38.34 22.39
N CYS A 512 -23.63 -39.07 21.26
CA CYS A 512 -24.63 -40.12 21.04
C CYS A 512 -24.08 -41.56 21.18
N SER A 513 -22.79 -41.80 20.91
CA SER A 513 -22.20 -43.15 20.97
C SER A 513 -21.90 -43.58 22.41
N GLY A 514 -22.92 -44.02 23.15
CA GLY A 514 -22.74 -44.36 24.56
C GLY A 514 -23.82 -45.22 25.24
N LYS A 515 -24.01 -46.48 24.80
CA LYS A 515 -24.40 -47.63 25.66
C LYS A 515 -24.62 -48.97 24.91
N THR A 516 -23.90 -50.00 25.34
CA THR A 516 -24.29 -51.42 25.12
C THR A 516 -23.91 -52.29 26.35
N LYS A 517 -24.54 -53.46 26.50
CA LYS A 517 -24.73 -54.23 27.77
C LYS A 517 -23.49 -55.09 28.14
N GLN A 518 -23.04 -55.25 29.41
CA GLN A 518 -23.65 -55.86 30.62
C GLN A 518 -23.77 -57.40 30.58
N PRO A 519 -23.27 -58.15 31.61
CA PRO A 519 -24.18 -58.58 32.70
C PRO A 519 -23.61 -58.65 34.15
N SER A 520 -24.53 -58.98 35.08
CA SER A 520 -24.52 -59.33 36.53
C SER A 520 -23.68 -60.54 36.98
N ALA A 521 -23.44 -60.88 38.28
CA ALA A 521 -23.49 -60.22 39.62
C ALA A 521 -23.04 -61.22 40.75
N ALA A 522 -23.07 -60.80 42.03
CA ALA A 522 -22.75 -61.55 43.30
C ALA A 522 -21.23 -61.83 43.54
N GLU A 523 -20.58 -61.35 44.61
CA GLU A 523 -20.68 -61.62 46.08
C GLU A 523 -20.12 -62.98 46.56
N TYR A 524 -19.00 -63.00 47.32
CA TYR A 524 -19.01 -63.14 48.81
C TYR A 524 -17.62 -62.97 49.49
N LYS A 525 -17.62 -62.89 50.83
CA LYS A 525 -16.64 -62.30 51.79
C LYS A 525 -15.49 -63.23 52.28
N LYS A 526 -14.44 -62.60 52.86
CA LYS A 526 -13.43 -63.11 53.86
C LYS A 526 -12.43 -64.17 53.37
N THR A 527 -11.22 -64.39 53.90
CA THR A 527 -10.32 -63.79 54.96
C THR A 527 -8.86 -64.07 54.48
N ASP A 528 -7.73 -63.56 54.97
CA ASP A 528 -7.23 -63.26 56.33
C ASP A 528 -5.98 -62.32 56.26
N ALA A 529 -5.17 -62.17 57.32
CA ALA A 529 -3.97 -61.31 57.39
C ALA A 529 -2.78 -62.00 58.13
N PRO A 530 -1.60 -61.36 58.33
CA PRO A 530 -0.75 -60.52 57.45
C PRO A 530 0.73 -61.01 57.36
N GLN A 531 1.57 -60.41 56.51
CA GLN A 531 2.96 -59.90 56.77
C GLN A 531 3.62 -59.41 55.44
N PRO A 532 4.70 -58.58 55.47
CA PRO A 532 5.08 -57.68 54.36
C PRO A 532 6.37 -58.06 53.60
N ASP A 533 6.63 -57.44 52.44
CA ASP A 533 7.66 -56.38 52.28
C ASP A 533 7.69 -55.75 50.85
N VAL A 534 8.48 -54.68 50.70
CA VAL A 534 8.73 -53.75 49.56
C VAL A 534 9.15 -54.43 48.22
N ASN A 535 9.11 -53.79 47.02
CA ASN A 535 8.97 -52.37 46.63
C ASN A 535 8.22 -52.18 45.27
N GLU A 536 8.05 -50.93 44.82
CA GLU A 536 7.44 -50.51 43.53
C GLU A 536 8.41 -50.63 42.32
N GLU A 537 7.89 -50.95 41.12
CA GLU A 537 7.86 -50.08 39.89
C GLU A 537 7.36 -50.84 38.62
N GLU A 538 7.25 -50.16 37.46
CA GLU A 538 6.36 -50.54 36.33
C GLU A 538 7.04 -51.16 35.07
N LYS A 539 6.45 -52.27 34.59
CA LYS A 539 5.89 -52.50 33.23
C LYS A 539 6.69 -52.13 31.94
N VAL A 540 6.96 -53.15 31.11
CA VAL A 540 7.06 -53.07 29.62
C VAL A 540 6.32 -54.29 28.99
N GLU A 541 6.10 -54.28 27.68
CA GLU A 541 5.09 -55.03 26.89
C GLU A 541 5.54 -56.40 26.35
N GLU A 542 4.62 -57.13 25.68
CA GLU A 542 4.89 -58.34 24.89
C GLU A 542 4.68 -58.11 23.37
N LYS A 543 5.49 -58.84 22.60
CA LYS A 543 5.46 -59.09 21.13
C LYS A 543 4.45 -60.23 20.80
N GLU A 544 4.09 -60.63 19.57
CA GLU A 544 4.48 -60.23 18.20
C GLU A 544 3.38 -60.59 17.14
N LYS A 545 3.76 -60.42 15.87
CA LYS A 545 3.32 -60.97 14.55
C LYS A 545 2.71 -62.40 14.54
N GLU A 546 2.13 -62.93 13.44
CA GLU A 546 2.68 -63.47 12.16
C GLU A 546 1.56 -63.52 11.06
N GLU A 547 1.75 -63.94 9.80
CA GLU A 547 2.55 -63.47 8.62
C GLU A 547 2.03 -64.24 7.35
N ASP A 548 2.38 -64.01 6.07
CA ASP A 548 3.17 -62.95 5.41
C ASP A 548 2.34 -62.19 4.31
N GLU A 549 2.25 -62.44 2.98
CA GLU A 549 2.88 -63.29 1.93
C GLU A 549 2.13 -62.91 0.60
N GLU A 550 2.60 -62.63 -0.64
CA GLU A 550 3.87 -62.43 -1.42
C GLU A 550 4.01 -60.89 -1.77
N GLU A 551 4.81 -60.22 -2.64
CA GLU A 551 6.00 -60.27 -3.57
C GLU A 551 6.24 -58.74 -3.95
N GLU A 552 7.36 -58.06 -4.30
CA GLU A 552 8.81 -58.20 -4.66
C GLU A 552 9.62 -57.10 -3.87
N GLU A 553 10.83 -57.29 -3.29
CA GLU A 553 12.24 -57.04 -3.78
C GLU A 553 12.67 -55.57 -4.12
N GLU A 554 13.99 -55.23 -4.19
CA GLU A 554 14.78 -54.44 -3.19
C GLU A 554 15.64 -53.35 -3.93
N GLU A 555 16.68 -52.57 -3.53
CA GLU A 555 17.81 -52.45 -2.53
C GLU A 555 18.06 -50.90 -2.30
N GLU A 556 18.94 -50.24 -1.50
CA GLU A 556 19.88 -50.36 -0.33
C GLU A 556 19.95 -48.90 0.29
N GLU A 557 20.15 -48.59 1.60
CA GLU A 557 21.40 -48.46 2.42
C GLU A 557 22.52 -47.52 1.85
N SER A 558 23.44 -46.84 2.55
CA SER A 558 23.75 -46.28 3.90
C SER A 558 25.27 -45.84 3.83
N ASN A 559 26.05 -45.27 4.78
CA ASN A 559 25.96 -44.94 6.22
C ASN A 559 27.10 -43.93 6.62
N GLU A 560 27.10 -43.44 7.88
CA GLU A 560 28.21 -42.80 8.64
C GLU A 560 28.72 -41.39 8.22
N LYS A 561 29.23 -40.50 9.11
CA LYS A 561 29.47 -40.53 10.58
C LYS A 561 29.50 -39.11 11.21
N LYS A 562 29.25 -39.01 12.53
CA LYS A 562 29.51 -37.81 13.38
C LYS A 562 30.75 -38.06 14.27
N PRO A 563 31.32 -37.04 14.93
CA PRO A 563 31.09 -36.95 16.39
C PRO A 563 30.90 -35.52 16.94
N GLU A 564 30.48 -35.44 18.20
CA GLU A 564 30.45 -34.22 19.02
C GLU A 564 31.60 -34.23 20.02
N GLU A 565 31.94 -33.06 20.58
CA GLU A 565 32.30 -33.00 22.00
C GLU A 565 31.72 -31.71 22.64
N LYS A 566 31.62 -31.69 23.97
CA LYS A 566 31.07 -30.59 24.78
C LYS A 566 32.13 -30.02 25.69
N ASP A 567 32.00 -28.74 26.06
CA ASP A 567 32.05 -28.41 27.48
C ASP A 567 31.26 -27.13 27.83
N ARG A 568 31.24 -26.76 29.12
CA ARG A 568 30.64 -25.52 29.66
C ARG A 568 31.65 -24.83 30.59
N ASN A 569 31.80 -23.50 30.52
CA ASN A 569 31.51 -22.58 31.64
C ASN A 569 31.67 -21.07 31.27
N ASP A 570 31.19 -20.19 32.16
CA ASP A 570 31.30 -18.72 32.24
C ASP A 570 32.42 -17.98 31.46
N GLY A 571 32.08 -16.83 30.84
CA GLY A 571 33.06 -15.83 30.38
C GLY A 571 32.48 -14.60 29.68
N ASN A 572 32.24 -13.51 30.42
CA ASN A 572 31.84 -12.20 29.86
C ASN A 572 32.95 -11.59 28.96
N THR A 573 32.66 -11.31 27.69
CA THR A 573 32.96 -10.07 26.91
C THR A 573 32.62 -10.33 25.43
N GLU A 574 31.90 -9.42 24.77
CA GLU A 574 31.90 -9.07 23.32
C GLU A 574 30.53 -8.47 22.92
N ASN A 575 30.54 -7.24 22.38
CA ASN A 575 29.36 -6.53 21.87
C ASN A 575 29.85 -5.31 21.04
N VAL A 576 30.69 -5.56 20.02
CA VAL A 576 31.34 -4.54 19.18
C VAL A 576 31.30 -4.95 17.69
N SER A 577 31.47 -6.25 17.39
CA SER A 577 31.46 -6.83 16.05
C SER A 577 30.06 -6.94 15.40
N GLN A 578 29.21 -5.93 15.58
CA GLN A 578 27.94 -5.78 14.85
C GLN A 578 27.68 -4.33 14.41
N GLU A 579 28.53 -3.37 14.81
CA GLU A 579 28.52 -2.02 14.26
C GLU A 579 29.48 -1.96 13.03
N GLU A 580 30.61 -2.67 13.08
CA GLU A 580 31.60 -2.73 11.97
C GLU A 580 31.08 -3.48 10.73
N GLU A 581 30.30 -4.57 10.86
CA GLU A 581 29.71 -5.28 9.70
C GLU A 581 28.59 -4.45 9.02
N ALA A 582 27.94 -3.53 9.73
CA ALA A 582 26.87 -2.69 9.18
C ALA A 582 27.40 -1.46 8.43
N GLU A 583 28.53 -0.87 8.88
CA GLU A 583 29.18 0.22 8.15
C GLU A 583 29.83 -0.28 6.83
N GLU A 584 30.30 -1.54 6.76
CA GLU A 584 30.80 -2.12 5.50
C GLU A 584 29.68 -2.47 4.49
N GLU A 585 28.47 -2.84 4.93
CA GLU A 585 27.31 -3.01 4.03
C GLU A 585 26.78 -1.67 3.48
N GLU A 586 26.74 -0.59 4.29
CA GLU A 586 26.36 0.74 3.79
C GLU A 586 27.39 1.35 2.80
N GLU A 587 28.69 1.05 2.91
CA GLU A 587 29.70 1.51 1.94
C GLU A 587 29.62 0.76 0.58
N GLU A 588 29.30 -0.54 0.55
CA GLU A 588 29.14 -1.28 -0.72
C GLU A 588 27.87 -0.90 -1.50
N GLU A 589 26.75 -0.54 -0.84
CA GLU A 589 25.56 -0.04 -1.56
C GLU A 589 25.81 1.32 -2.25
N VAL A 590 26.61 2.21 -1.64
CA VAL A 590 26.91 3.53 -2.21
C VAL A 590 27.85 3.46 -3.42
N GLU A 591 28.88 2.59 -3.42
CA GLU A 591 29.71 2.40 -4.63
C GLU A 591 28.89 1.81 -5.80
N MET A 592 27.84 1.03 -5.53
CA MET A 592 26.94 0.52 -6.57
C MET A 592 26.02 1.60 -7.16
N GLU A 593 25.45 2.50 -6.34
CA GLU A 593 24.64 3.61 -6.84
C GLU A 593 25.46 4.60 -7.69
N GLU A 594 26.70 4.92 -7.29
CA GLU A 594 27.60 5.76 -8.12
C GLU A 594 28.01 5.07 -9.44
N GLU A 595 28.22 3.75 -9.46
CA GLU A 595 28.47 3.04 -10.72
C GLU A 595 27.24 3.01 -11.64
N GLU A 596 26.00 2.89 -11.14
CA GLU A 596 24.80 2.93 -11.99
C GLU A 596 24.53 4.34 -12.54
N GLU A 597 24.60 5.42 -11.74
CA GLU A 597 24.42 6.79 -12.24
C GLU A 597 25.49 7.13 -13.31
N SER A 598 26.72 6.64 -13.15
CA SER A 598 27.77 6.83 -14.16
C SER A 598 27.45 6.17 -15.51
N ARG A 599 26.73 5.04 -15.52
CA ARG A 599 26.35 4.31 -16.74
C ARG A 599 25.16 4.96 -17.44
N ASP A 600 24.15 5.38 -16.69
CA ASP A 600 22.95 6.06 -17.21
C ASP A 600 23.33 7.38 -17.93
N ILE A 601 24.32 8.11 -17.38
CA ILE A 601 24.89 9.31 -18.03
C ILE A 601 25.53 8.97 -19.39
N THR A 602 26.18 7.80 -19.55
CA THR A 602 26.79 7.42 -20.84
C THR A 602 25.77 7.00 -21.90
N GLU A 603 24.68 6.32 -21.55
CA GLU A 603 23.59 6.04 -22.51
C GLU A 603 22.83 7.33 -22.90
N ALA A 604 22.71 8.29 -21.97
CA ALA A 604 22.12 9.59 -22.23
C ALA A 604 22.92 10.43 -23.25
N GLU A 605 24.25 10.37 -23.28
CA GLU A 605 25.04 11.07 -24.32
C GLU A 605 24.98 10.37 -25.70
N GLU A 606 24.93 9.04 -25.77
CA GLU A 606 24.91 8.34 -27.06
C GLU A 606 23.58 8.48 -27.80
N THR A 607 22.46 8.52 -27.07
CA THR A 607 21.10 8.62 -27.65
C THR A 607 20.80 9.98 -28.32
N VAL A 608 21.51 11.05 -27.97
CA VAL A 608 21.25 12.43 -28.47
C VAL A 608 21.71 12.65 -29.93
N ASN A 609 22.58 11.80 -30.48
CA ASN A 609 23.21 12.05 -31.81
C ASN A 609 22.39 11.62 -33.05
N ARG A 610 21.14 11.15 -32.92
CA ARG A 610 20.30 10.77 -34.07
C ARG A 610 19.64 11.99 -34.76
N SER A 611 20.25 12.43 -35.86
CA SER A 611 19.84 13.62 -36.64
C SER A 611 18.46 13.53 -37.32
N PRO A 612 17.66 14.62 -37.35
CA PRO A 612 16.32 14.62 -37.93
C PRO A 612 16.27 14.73 -39.47
N ARG A 613 15.29 14.03 -40.08
CA ARG A 613 15.06 13.93 -41.54
C ARG A 613 14.84 15.31 -42.21
N ASN A 614 15.71 15.65 -43.17
CA ASN A 614 15.77 16.97 -43.80
C ASN A 614 14.87 17.09 -45.06
N ARG A 615 13.63 17.62 -44.91
CA ARG A 615 12.68 17.82 -46.03
C ARG A 615 13.04 19.04 -46.90
N LYS A 616 13.44 18.80 -48.15
CA LYS A 616 13.62 19.87 -49.17
C LYS A 616 12.27 20.45 -49.64
N PRO A 617 12.16 21.78 -49.87
CA PRO A 617 10.95 22.39 -50.42
C PRO A 617 10.86 22.18 -51.94
N ARG A 618 9.64 21.96 -52.44
CA ARG A 618 9.33 21.89 -53.88
C ARG A 618 9.32 23.29 -54.50
N ARG A 619 9.79 23.41 -55.74
CA ARG A 619 9.67 24.62 -56.56
C ARG A 619 9.27 24.20 -57.98
N GLU A 620 8.37 24.99 -58.56
CA GLU A 620 7.59 24.70 -59.78
C GLU A 620 6.53 23.57 -59.63
#